data_AF-A0A6G5A753-F1
#
_entry.id   AF-A0A6G5A753-F1
#
_cell.length_a   1.000
_cell.length_b   1.000
_cell.length_c   1.000
_cell.angle_alpha   90.00
_cell.angle_beta   90.00
_cell.angle_gamma   90.00
#
_symmetry.space_group_name_H-M   'P 1'
#
loop_
_entity.id
_entity.type
_entity.pdbx_description
1 polymer ?
#
loop_
_entity_poly.entity_id
_entity_poly.type
_entity_poly.pdbx_seq_one_letter_code
_entity_poly.pdbx_strand_id
1 'polypeptide(L)' 'MKAPRKGIHAGVLVGGFVAAVCLALYPIVIHPYIFVQDYKQVQKHTRKDIDQESIQPGGMKVWSDPFGRK' A
#
# COMPACT_ATOMS: atom_id res chain seq x y z
N MET A 1 44.95 -11.12 -3.03
CA MET A 1 43.61 -10.49 -2.93
C MET A 1 43.50 -9.77 -1.60
N LYS A 2 42.99 -8.54 -1.54
CA LYS A 2 42.79 -7.84 -0.25
C LYS A 2 41.63 -8.47 0.50
N ALA A 3 41.80 -8.74 1.79
CA ALA A 3 40.73 -9.26 2.63
C ALA A 3 39.56 -8.26 2.69
N PRO A 4 38.30 -8.73 2.69
CA PRO A 4 37.13 -7.85 2.78
C PRO A 4 37.19 -7.03 4.09
N ARG A 5 36.78 -5.75 4.02
CA ARG A 5 36.73 -4.89 5.21
C ARG A 5 35.79 -5.51 6.26
N LYS A 6 36.24 -5.49 7.51
CA LYS A 6 35.46 -5.93 8.68
C LYS A 6 34.11 -5.18 8.68
N GLY A 7 33.00 -5.92 8.58
CA GLY A 7 31.64 -5.36 8.54
C GLY A 7 30.94 -5.38 7.17
N ILE A 8 31.63 -5.66 6.06
CA ILE A 8 30.98 -5.78 4.73
C ILE A 8 29.88 -6.85 4.75
N HIS A 9 30.11 -7.98 5.43
CA HIS A 9 29.14 -9.07 5.51
C HIS A 9 27.83 -8.65 6.19
N ALA A 10 27.91 -7.88 7.28
CA ALA A 10 26.71 -7.37 7.96
C ALA A 10 25.97 -6.34 7.10
N GLY A 11 26.71 -5.43 6.44
CA GLY A 11 26.11 -4.45 5.52
C GLY A 11 25.39 -5.10 4.33
N VAL A 12 25.98 -6.16 3.75
CA VAL A 12 25.35 -6.93 2.65
C VAL A 12 24.10 -7.67 3.14
N LEU A 13 24.14 -8.29 4.32
CA LEU A 13 22.97 -8.98 4.88
C LEU A 13 21.82 -8.02 5.17
N VAL A 14 22.09 -6.89 5.82
CA VAL A 14 21.06 -5.88 6.13
C VAL A 14 20.53 -5.25 4.85
N GLY A 15 21.41 -4.88 3.91
CA GLY A 15 21.00 -4.32 2.62
C GLY A 15 20.13 -5.29 1.82
N GLY A 16 20.52 -6.56 1.76
CA GLY A 16 19.75 -7.61 1.10
C GLY A 16 18.39 -7.83 1.75
N PHE A 17 18.33 -7.85 3.08
CA PHE A 17 17.06 -7.96 3.82
C PHE A 17 16.13 -6.78 3.54
N VAL A 18 16.62 -5.53 3.63
CA VAL A 18 15.81 -4.34 3.34
C VAL A 18 15.32 -4.35 1.90
N ALA A 19 16.18 -4.72 0.93
CA ALA A 19 15.79 -4.83 -0.47
C ALA A 19 14.68 -5.88 -0.67
N ALA A 20 14.81 -7.05 -0.03
CA ALA A 20 13.78 -8.09 -0.07
C ALA A 20 12.44 -7.62 0.50
N VAL A 21 12.47 -6.89 1.63
CA VAL A 21 11.26 -6.30 2.23
C VAL A 21 10.62 -5.28 1.30
N CYS A 22 11.40 -4.37 0.72
CA CYS A 22 10.86 -3.38 -0.23
C CYS A 22 10.24 -4.03 -1.47
N LEU A 23 10.87 -5.07 -2.02
CA LEU A 23 10.32 -5.84 -3.14
C LEU A 23 9.00 -6.51 -2.75
N ALA A 24 8.93 -7.13 -1.57
CA ALA A 24 7.71 -7.75 -1.08
C ALA A 24 6.58 -6.74 -0.84
N LEU A 25 6.91 -5.53 -0.38
CA LEU A 25 5.93 -4.47 -0.09
C LEU A 25 5.50 -3.66 -1.32
N TYR A 26 6.25 -3.72 -2.43
CA TYR A 26 5.94 -2.97 -3.65
C TYR A 26 4.48 -3.11 -4.12
N PRO A 27 3.91 -4.32 -4.30
CA PRO A 27 2.52 -4.45 -4.75
C PRO A 27 1.47 -4.01 -3.72
N ILE A 28 1.82 -3.90 -2.44
CA ILE A 28 0.90 -3.57 -1.35
C ILE A 28 0.85 -2.05 -1.11
N VAL A 29 2.00 -1.38 -1.19
CA VAL A 29 2.12 0.04 -0.82
C VAL A 29 2.30 0.92 -2.05
N ILE A 30 3.29 0.61 -2.89
CA ILE A 30 3.73 1.52 -3.96
C ILE A 30 2.82 1.40 -5.18
N HIS A 31 2.53 0.19 -5.64
CA HIS A 31 1.69 -0.05 -6.81
C HIS A 31 0.29 0.61 -6.68
N PRO A 32 -0.50 0.38 -5.61
CA PRO A 32 -1.80 1.05 -5.48
C PRO A 32 -1.71 2.57 -5.35
N TYR A 33 -0.59 3.09 -4.85
CA TYR A 33 -0.35 4.53 -4.77
C TYR A 33 -0.07 5.17 -6.14
N ILE A 34 0.61 4.45 -7.04
CA ILE A 34 0.88 4.94 -8.40
C ILE A 34 -0.35 4.74 -9.30
N PHE A 35 -1.03 3.60 -9.19
CA PHE A 35 -2.13 3.19 -10.07
C PHE A 35 -3.51 3.37 -9.43
N VAL A 36 -3.73 4.49 -8.73
CA VAL A 36 -4.95 4.74 -7.93
C VAL A 36 -6.25 4.54 -8.72
N GLN A 37 -6.27 4.87 -10.01
CA GLN A 37 -7.49 4.78 -10.82
C GLN A 37 -7.97 3.34 -11.02
N ASP A 38 -7.04 2.39 -11.20
CA ASP A 38 -7.37 0.98 -11.39
C ASP A 38 -8.05 0.43 -10.14
N TYR A 39 -7.48 0.73 -8.96
CA TYR A 39 -8.06 0.33 -7.68
C TYR A 39 -9.39 1.02 -7.41
N LYS A 40 -9.57 2.28 -7.82
CA LYS A 40 -10.88 2.96 -7.73
C LYS A 40 -11.92 2.29 -8.63
N GLN A 41 -11.55 1.86 -9.84
CA GLN A 41 -12.46 1.15 -10.73
C GLN A 41 -12.85 -0.21 -10.18
N VAL A 42 -11.89 -0.98 -9.66
CA VAL A 42 -12.14 -2.25 -8.96
C VAL A 42 -13.08 -2.01 -7.79
N GLN A 43 -12.81 -1.00 -6.94
CA GLN A 43 -13.67 -0.67 -5.81
C GLN A 43 -15.09 -0.27 -6.21
N LYS A 44 -15.26 0.53 -7.29
CA LYS A 44 -16.58 0.88 -7.81
C LYS A 44 -17.38 -0.35 -8.22
N HIS A 45 -16.72 -1.32 -8.87
CA HIS A 45 -17.38 -2.57 -9.26
C HIS A 45 -17.73 -3.44 -8.05
N THR A 46 -16.78 -3.66 -7.14
CA THR A 46 -16.98 -4.51 -5.95
C THR A 46 -17.99 -3.91 -4.97
N ARG A 47 -18.15 -2.60 -4.93
CA ARG A 47 -19.07 -1.89 -4.02
C ARG A 47 -20.34 -1.36 -4.70
N LYS A 48 -20.66 -1.83 -5.90
CA LYS A 48 -21.79 -1.30 -6.68
C LYS A 48 -23.16 -1.48 -6.00
N ASP A 49 -23.32 -2.56 -5.21
CA ASP A 49 -24.58 -2.91 -4.54
C ASP A 49 -24.56 -2.56 -3.04
N ILE A 50 -23.53 -1.82 -2.60
CA ILE A 50 -23.39 -1.39 -1.21
C ILE A 50 -24.00 0.00 -1.08
N ASP A 51 -25.18 0.06 -0.46
CA ASP A 51 -25.74 1.33 0.01
C ASP A 51 -24.94 1.81 1.23
N GLN A 52 -24.02 2.75 0.97
CA GLN A 52 -23.10 3.25 1.98
C GLN A 52 -23.81 4.05 3.08
N GLU A 53 -24.98 4.62 2.78
CA GLU A 53 -25.75 5.45 3.72
C GLU A 53 -26.55 4.62 4.71
N SER A 54 -27.01 3.42 4.32
CA SER A 54 -27.68 2.49 5.25
C SER A 54 -26.72 1.71 6.14
N ILE A 55 -25.46 1.52 5.74
CA ILE A 55 -24.45 0.85 6.56
C ILE A 55 -23.85 1.79 7.61
N GLN A 56 -23.81 3.09 7.32
CA GLN A 56 -23.22 4.06 8.25
C GLN A 56 -24.27 4.65 9.17
N PRO A 57 -23.97 4.78 10.48
CA PRO A 57 -24.85 5.52 11.37
C PRO A 57 -24.97 6.97 10.87
N GLY A 58 -26.20 7.43 10.67
CA GLY A 58 -26.49 8.76 10.14
C GLY A 58 -25.80 9.86 10.95
N GLY A 59 -25.20 10.83 10.25
CA GLY A 59 -24.50 11.98 10.85
C GLY A 59 -22.97 11.88 10.91
N MET A 60 -22.37 10.77 10.47
CA MET A 60 -20.90 10.62 10.39
C MET A 60 -20.36 10.75 8.96
N LYS A 61 -19.09 11.18 8.83
CA LYS A 61 -18.39 11.29 7.55
C LYS A 61 -18.11 9.90 6.96
N VAL A 62 -18.44 9.72 5.69
CA VAL A 62 -18.31 8.46 4.94
C VAL A 62 -16.86 7.96 4.86
N TRP A 63 -16.54 6.86 5.56
CA TRP A 63 -15.20 6.25 5.58
C TRP A 63 -14.74 5.64 4.24
N SER A 64 -15.69 5.28 3.36
CA SER A 64 -15.39 4.78 2.01
C SER A 64 -14.89 5.87 1.05
N ASP A 65 -14.93 7.15 1.44
CA ASP A 65 -14.35 8.26 0.69
C ASP A 65 -13.20 8.92 1.50
N PRO A 66 -11.97 8.37 1.40
CA PRO A 66 -10.82 8.92 2.11
C PRO A 66 -10.36 10.28 1.54
N PHE A 67 -10.93 10.74 0.43
CA PHE A 67 -10.55 11.99 -0.24
C PHE A 67 -11.49 13.15 0.08
N GLY A 68 -12.63 12.87 0.72
CA GLY A 68 -13.61 13.88 1.13
C GLY A 68 -14.40 14.44 -0.05
N ARG A 69 -15.73 14.42 0.07
CA ARG A 69 -16.59 15.23 -0.79
C ARG A 69 -16.52 16.68 -0.31
N LYS A 70 -16.31 17.62 -1.24
CA LYS A 70 -16.52 19.05 -0.99
C LYS A 70 -17.98 19.32 -0.70
#